data_AF-A0A5E8A1F1-F1
#
_entry.id   AF-A0A5E8A1F1-F1
#
_cell.length_a   1.000
_cell.length_b   1.000
_cell.length_c   1.000
_cell.angle_alpha   90.00
_cell.angle_beta   90.00
_cell.angle_gamma   90.00
#
_symmetry.space_group_name_H-M   'P 1'
#
loop_
_entity.id
_entity.type
_entity.pdbx_description
1 polymer ?
#
loop_
_entity_poly.entity_id
_entity_poly.type
_entity_poly.pdbx_seq_one_letter_code
_entity_poly.pdbx_strand_id
1 'polypeptide(L)' 'MRPALVIEVAHLVIAVAVVFLVFWAFAWSYPPGAATIWAVGGVTVAIAALLQVPPILRAGRRA' A
#
# COMPACT_ATOMS: atom_id res chain seq x y z
N MET A 1 -5.85 -13.95 16.57
CA MET A 1 -5.08 -13.85 15.30
C MET A 1 -3.62 -14.19 15.58
N ARG A 2 -2.93 -14.91 14.70
CA ARG A 2 -1.51 -15.27 14.91
C ARG A 2 -0.62 -14.03 14.72
N PRO A 3 0.42 -13.84 15.55
CA PRO A 3 1.24 -12.63 15.54
C PRO A 3 1.88 -12.37 14.17
N ALA A 4 2.35 -13.42 13.48
CA ALA A 4 2.93 -13.29 12.14
C ALA A 4 1.95 -12.73 11.10
N LEU A 5 0.70 -13.22 11.10
CA LEU A 5 -0.33 -12.71 10.19
C LEU A 5 -0.67 -11.25 10.50
N VAL A 6 -0.77 -10.90 11.78
CA VAL A 6 -1.04 -9.51 12.21
C VAL A 6 0.09 -8.58 11.77
N ILE A 7 1.34 -9.01 11.90
CA ILE A 7 2.51 -8.23 11.48
C ILE A 7 2.49 -7.99 9.97
N GLU A 8 2.22 -9.00 9.15
CA GLU A 8 2.17 -8.83 7.68
C GLU A 8 1.03 -7.90 7.24
N VAL A 9 -0.16 -8.05 7.85
CA VAL A 9 -1.29 -7.15 7.59
C VAL A 9 -0.97 -5.72 8.04
N ALA A 10 -0.33 -5.54 9.20
CA ALA A 10 0.09 -4.24 9.67
C ALA A 10 1.10 -3.59 8.71
N HIS A 11 2.09 -4.35 8.20
CA HIS A 11 3.03 -3.86 7.20
C HIS A 11 2.34 -3.44 5.91
N LEU A 12 1.36 -4.21 5.43
CA LEU A 12 0.57 -3.83 4.27
C LEU A 12 -0.16 -2.50 4.50
N VAL A 13 -0.86 -2.36 5.64
CA VAL A 13 -1.60 -1.13 5.97
C VAL A 13 -0.66 0.07 6.06
N ILE A 14 0.48 -0.08 6.74
CA ILE A 14 1.49 0.98 6.88
C ILE A 14 2.05 1.37 5.51
N ALA A 15 2.41 0.40 4.67
CA ALA A 15 2.93 0.66 3.34
C ALA A 15 1.91 1.43 2.47
N VAL A 16 0.65 1.00 2.46
CA VAL A 16 -0.43 1.68 1.73
C VAL A 16 -0.62 3.10 2.23
N ALA A 17 -0.64 3.31 3.55
CA ALA A 17 -0.79 4.63 4.14
C ALA A 17 0.38 5.57 3.77
N VAL A 18 1.61 5.09 3.87
CA VAL A 18 2.81 5.88 3.50
C VAL A 18 2.77 6.25 2.02
N VAL A 19 2.50 5.30 1.13
CA VAL A 19 2.42 5.57 -0.31
C VAL A 19 1.31 6.59 -0.59
N PHE A 20 0.13 6.42 -0.01
CA PHE A 20 -0.98 7.36 -0.18
C PHE A 20 -0.60 8.77 0.26
N LEU A 21 0.02 8.92 1.44
CA LEU A 21 0.44 10.24 1.97
C LEU A 21 1.49 10.91 1.09
N VAL A 22 2.40 10.15 0.50
CA VAL A 22 3.39 10.66 -0.46
C VAL A 22 2.70 11.21 -1.70
N PHE A 23 1.80 10.44 -2.32
CA PHE A 23 1.06 10.90 -3.51
C PHE A 23 0.11 12.06 -3.19
N TRP A 24 -0.51 12.07 -2.00
CA TRP A 24 -1.30 13.18 -1.52
C TRP A 24 -0.46 14.46 -1.41
N ALA A 25 0.73 14.38 -0.81
CA ALA A 25 1.65 15.52 -0.69
C ALA A 25 2.10 16.04 -2.06
N PHE A 26 2.38 15.14 -3.01
CA PHE A 26 2.69 15.53 -4.39
C PHE A 26 1.51 16.21 -5.09
N ALA A 27 0.29 15.66 -4.95
CA ALA A 27 -0.90 16.24 -5.57
C ALA A 27 -1.24 17.62 -4.99
N TRP A 28 -1.02 17.82 -3.69
CA TRP A 28 -1.17 19.11 -3.04
C TRP A 28 -0.12 20.13 -3.50
N SER A 29 1.13 19.67 -3.69
CA SER A 29 2.25 20.53 -4.11
C SER A 29 2.23 20.87 -5.61
N TYR A 30 1.60 20.04 -6.45
CA TYR A 30 1.55 20.21 -7.90
C TYR A 30 0.12 20.05 -8.46
N PRO A 31 -0.76 21.05 -8.28
CA PRO A 31 -2.14 21.00 -8.73
C PRO A 31 -2.34 20.69 -10.24
N PRO A 32 -1.54 21.23 -11.18
CA PRO A 32 -1.71 20.94 -12.60
C PRO A 32 -1.56 19.46 -12.98
N GLY A 33 -0.76 18.70 -12.22
CA GLY A 33 -0.56 17.27 -12.44
C GLY A 33 -1.36 16.37 -11.51
N ALA A 34 -2.23 16.92 -10.66
CA ALA A 34 -2.91 16.17 -9.60
C ALA A 34 -3.68 14.95 -10.13
N ALA A 35 -4.37 15.07 -11.26
CA ALA A 35 -5.10 13.95 -11.87
C ALA A 35 -4.18 12.78 -12.23
N THR A 36 -3.04 13.05 -12.86
CA THR A 36 -2.03 12.04 -13.20
C THR A 36 -1.39 11.45 -11.96
N ILE A 37 -1.07 12.29 -10.97
CA ILE A 37 -0.47 11.86 -9.69
C ILE A 37 -1.41 10.90 -8.97
N TRP A 38 -2.71 11.20 -8.90
CA TRP A 38 -3.69 10.31 -8.29
C TRP A 38 -3.87 9.01 -9.07
N ALA A 39 -3.89 9.06 -10.39
CA ALA A 39 -3.98 7.85 -11.23
C ALA A 39 -2.77 6.93 -11.01
N VAL A 40 -1.55 7.47 -11.10
CA VAL A 40 -0.30 6.73 -10.88
C VAL A 40 -0.24 6.22 -9.44
N GLY A 41 -0.56 7.06 -8.46
CA GLY A 41 -0.56 6.68 -7.04
C GLY A 41 -1.52 5.55 -6.74
N GLY A 42 -2.73 5.57 -7.31
CA GLY A 42 -3.69 4.48 -7.21
C GLY A 42 -3.15 3.16 -7.76
N VAL A 43 -2.52 3.19 -8.95
CA VAL A 43 -1.87 2.02 -9.54
C VAL A 43 -0.71 1.53 -8.67
N THR A 44 0.11 2.44 -8.13
CA THR A 44 1.21 2.09 -7.22
C THR A 44 0.70 1.40 -5.95
N VAL A 45 -0.36 1.91 -5.33
CA VAL A 45 -0.99 1.28 -4.15
C VAL A 45 -1.52 -0.11 -4.49
N ALA A 46 -2.19 -0.26 -5.63
CA ALA A 46 -2.70 -1.56 -6.07
C ALA A 46 -1.56 -2.59 -6.26
N ILE A 47 -0.47 -2.20 -6.91
CA ILE A 47 0.70 -3.06 -7.09
C ILE A 47 1.33 -3.42 -5.74
N ALA A 48 1.53 -2.44 -4.86
CA ALA A 48 2.10 -2.67 -3.52
C ALA A 48 1.25 -3.66 -2.71
N ALA A 49 -0.09 -3.54 -2.78
CA ALA A 49 -1.00 -4.47 -2.14
C ALA A 49 -0.91 -5.88 -2.72
N LEU A 50 -0.88 -6.01 -4.05
CA LEU A 50 -0.76 -7.30 -4.74
C LEU A 50 0.55 -8.01 -4.40
N LEU A 51 1.66 -7.29 -4.33
CA LEU A 51 2.96 -7.85 -3.96
C LEU A 51 3.00 -8.37 -2.51
N GLN A 52 2.14 -7.86 -1.63
CA GLN A 52 2.02 -8.32 -0.24
C GLN A 52 1.05 -9.50 -0.05
N VAL A 53 0.27 -9.89 -1.06
CA VAL A 53 -0.63 -11.04 -0.98
C VAL A 53 0.13 -12.35 -0.71
N PRO A 54 1.24 -12.69 -1.41
CA PRO A 54 1.94 -13.96 -1.19
C PRO A 54 2.56 -14.11 0.22
N PRO A 55 3.19 -13.09 0.82
CA PRO A 55 3.61 -13.12 2.23
C PRO A 55 2.45 -13.38 3.21
N ILE A 56 1.34 -12.66 3.07
CA ILE A 56 0.15 -12.83 3.93
C ILE A 56 -0.42 -14.25 3.79
N LEU A 57 -0.55 -14.76 2.56
CA LEU A 57 -1.01 -16.14 2.32
C LEU A 57 -0.04 -17.18 2.87
N ARG A 58 1.27 -16.94 2.83
CA ARG A 58 2.28 -17.83 3.43
C ARG A 58 2.20 -17.81 4.96
N ALA A 59 2.06 -16.64 5.57
CA ALA A 59 1.86 -16.50 7.01
C ALA A 59 0.56 -17.16 7.49
N GLY A 60 -0.50 -17.11 6.67
CA GLY A 60 -1.77 -17.80 6.91
C GLY A 60 -1.76 -19.30 6.65
N ARG A 61 -0.93 -19.82 5.73
CA ARG A 61 -0.81 -21.27 5.43
C ARG A 61 0.18 -22.02 6.31
N ARG A 62 1.18 -21.33 6.85
CA ARG A 62 2.02 -21.86 7.95
C ARG A 62 1.26 -21.83 9.29
N ALA A 63 0.00 -21.38 9.26
CA ALA A 63 -0.90 -21.44 10.40
C ALA A 63 -1.50 -22.84 10.53
#